data_AF-A0A0N4TDI3-F1
#
_entry.id   AF-A0A0N4TDI3-F1
#
_cell.length_a   1.000
_cell.length_b   1.000
_cell.length_c   1.000
_cell.angle_alpha   90.00
_cell.angle_beta   90.00
_cell.angle_gamma   90.00
#
_symmetry.space_group_name_H-M   'P 1'
#
loop_
_entity.id
_entity.type
_entity.pdbx_description
1 polymer ?
#
loop_
_entity_poly.entity_id
_entity_poly.type
_entity_poly.pdbx_seq_one_letter_code
_entity_poly.pdbx_strand_id
1 'polypeptide(L)'
;MPLDSTTEHYIVGYKPFATMQKAHHMLLFGCSGPGSDQVIWDCGDMTVAGPHFERAPICNDQPSILYAWGRNAPELHLPEGLTHKLKLNHLLM
;
A
#
# COMPACT_ATOMS: atom_id res chain seq x y z
N MET A 1 0.42 -7.77 5.67
CA MET A 1 -0.46 -8.18 6.79
C MET A 1 -1.60 -8.99 6.19
N PRO A 2 -1.69 -10.31 6.46
CA PRO A 2 -2.80 -11.12 5.96
C PRO A 2 -4.08 -10.74 6.69
N LEU A 3 -5.16 -10.49 5.94
CA LEU A 3 -6.50 -10.26 6.46
C LEU A 3 -7.27 -11.57 6.46
N ASP A 4 -8.14 -11.77 7.45
CA ASP A 4 -9.06 -12.91 7.47
C ASP A 4 -10.15 -12.69 6.41
N SER A 5 -10.18 -13.56 5.39
CA SER A 5 -11.13 -13.46 4.29
C SER A 5 -12.55 -13.88 4.66
N THR A 6 -12.74 -14.48 5.83
CA THR A 6 -14.07 -14.91 6.32
C THR A 6 -14.81 -13.81 7.07
N THR A 7 -14.13 -12.72 7.43
CA THR A 7 -14.71 -11.57 8.13
C THR A 7 -14.66 -10.31 7.27
N GLU A 8 -15.73 -9.51 7.31
CA GLU A 8 -15.73 -8.23 6.62
C GLU A 8 -14.90 -7.20 7.39
N HIS A 9 -13.89 -6.64 6.72
CA HIS A 9 -13.02 -5.62 7.28
C HIS A 9 -13.24 -4.27 6.59
N TYR A 10 -13.06 -3.20 7.36
CA TYR A 10 -13.24 -1.83 6.90
C TYR A 10 -12.05 -0.98 7.32
N ILE A 11 -11.50 -0.23 6.36
CA ILE A 11 -10.52 0.82 6.67
C ILE A 11 -11.27 2.11 6.99
N VAL A 12 -11.05 2.62 8.19
CA VAL A 12 -11.70 3.83 8.72
C VAL A 12 -10.77 5.04 8.79
N GLY A 13 -9.47 4.85 8.52
CA GLY A 13 -8.46 5.90 8.64
C GLY A 13 -7.08 5.44 8.21
N TYR A 14 -6.22 6.42 7.90
CA TYR A 14 -4.81 6.21 7.59
C TYR A 14 -3.96 7.14 8.44
N LYS A 15 -2.81 6.64 8.90
CA LYS A 15 -1.80 7.45 9.57
C LYS A 15 -0.42 7.13 8.98
N PRO A 16 0.16 8.02 8.17
CA PRO A 16 1.46 7.76 7.55
C PRO A 16 2.56 7.81 8.62
N PHE A 17 3.47 6.83 8.58
CA PHE A 17 4.69 6.84 9.38
C PHE A 17 5.90 7.01 8.46
N ALA A 18 6.24 8.28 8.17
CA ALA A 18 7.26 8.63 7.19
C ALA A 18 8.23 9.69 7.76
N THR A 19 9.52 9.53 7.47
CA THR A 19 10.50 10.61 7.67
C THR A 19 10.61 11.43 6.39
N MET A 20 10.31 12.73 6.47
CA MET A 20 10.31 13.67 5.33
C MET A 20 11.65 13.81 4.61
N GLN A 21 12.75 13.25 5.13
CA GLN A 21 14.05 13.28 4.44
C GLN A 21 14.20 12.09 3.46
N LYS A 22 13.51 10.97 3.69
CA LYS A 22 13.72 9.71 2.95
C LYS A 22 12.59 9.43 1.95
N ALA A 23 11.36 9.40 2.40
CA ALA A 23 10.21 9.09 1.53
C ALA A 23 9.73 10.36 0.82
N HIS A 24 9.50 10.26 -0.49
CA HIS A 24 8.83 11.30 -1.27
C HIS A 24 7.33 10.99 -1.38
N HIS A 25 6.99 9.75 -1.72
CA HIS A 25 5.63 9.23 -1.76
C HIS A 25 5.55 7.88 -1.04
N MET A 26 4.37 7.53 -0.54
CA MET A 26 4.01 6.18 -0.10
C MET A 26 2.64 5.86 -0.67
N LEU A 27 2.49 4.69 -1.27
CA LEU A 27 1.24 4.22 -1.85
C LEU A 27 0.87 2.91 -1.17
N LEU A 28 -0.41 2.72 -0.83
CA LEU A 28 -0.92 1.49 -0.26
C LEU A 28 -1.94 0.89 -1.22
N PHE A 29 -1.75 -0.36 -1.57
CA PHE A 29 -2.59 -1.12 -2.48
C PHE A 29 -3.24 -2.32 -1.78
N GLY A 30 -4.44 -2.65 -2.21
CA GLY A 30 -5.07 -3.92 -1.93
C GLY A 30 -4.90 -4.88 -3.11
N CYS A 31 -4.75 -6.17 -2.81
CA CYS A 31 -4.61 -7.25 -3.79
C CYS A 31 -5.10 -8.60 -3.29
N SER A 32 -5.33 -9.53 -4.22
CA SER A 32 -5.53 -10.94 -3.85
C SER A 32 -4.19 -11.59 -3.45
N GLY A 33 -3.08 -11.21 -4.09
CA GLY A 33 -1.74 -11.66 -3.73
C GLY A 33 -0.61 -10.71 -4.15
N PRO A 34 0.55 -10.77 -3.46
CA PRO A 34 1.72 -9.97 -3.80
C PRO A 34 2.34 -10.39 -5.13
N GLY A 35 3.07 -9.46 -5.75
CA GLY A 35 3.82 -9.74 -6.98
C GLY A 35 5.14 -10.47 -6.75
N SER A 36 5.62 -10.57 -5.50
CA SER A 36 6.81 -11.33 -5.10
C SER A 36 6.61 -11.97 -3.71
N ASP A 37 7.29 -13.08 -3.47
CA ASP A 37 7.39 -13.72 -2.15
C ASP A 37 8.51 -13.12 -1.30
N GLN A 38 9.32 -12.19 -1.86
CA GLN A 38 10.34 -11.47 -1.11
C GLN A 38 9.72 -10.53 -0.09
N VAL A 39 10.42 -10.31 1.02
CA VAL A 39 9.98 -9.34 2.05
C VAL A 39 10.02 -7.91 1.52
N ILE A 40 10.98 -7.60 0.65
CA ILE A 40 11.16 -6.32 -0.02
C ILE A 40 11.62 -6.60 -1.45
N TRP A 41 11.00 -5.94 -2.43
CA TRP A 41 11.35 -6.02 -3.84
C TRP A 41 11.25 -4.64 -4.50
N ASP A 42 11.88 -4.48 -5.67
CA ASP A 42 11.72 -3.29 -6.51
C ASP A 42 10.41 -3.41 -7.30
N CYS A 43 9.42 -2.61 -6.92
CA CYS A 43 8.12 -2.51 -7.59
C CYS A 43 8.20 -1.80 -8.95
N GLY A 44 9.29 -1.08 -9.22
CA GLY A 44 9.62 -0.54 -10.53
C GLY A 44 8.91 0.75 -10.95
N ASP A 45 8.05 1.33 -10.10
CA ASP A 45 7.10 2.38 -10.49
C ASP A 45 7.59 3.82 -10.24
N MET A 46 8.48 4.03 -9.26
CA MET A 46 8.88 5.39 -8.83
C MET A 46 10.37 5.69 -9.09
N THR A 47 11.27 4.89 -8.52
CA THR A 47 12.72 5.01 -8.72
C THR A 47 13.40 3.70 -8.34
N VAL A 48 14.48 3.33 -9.02
CA VAL A 48 15.37 2.27 -8.52
C VAL A 48 16.23 2.87 -7.41
N ALA A 49 15.96 2.51 -6.15
CA ALA A 49 16.72 2.96 -5.01
C ALA A 49 17.14 1.77 -4.15
N GLY A 50 18.46 1.64 -3.89
CA GLY A 50 19.01 0.59 -3.03
C GLY A 50 19.87 -0.46 -3.74
N PRO A 51 20.21 -1.57 -3.06
CA PRO A 51 20.89 -2.72 -3.66
C PRO A 51 20.06 -3.34 -4.80
N HIS A 52 20.64 -4.27 -5.56
CA HIS A 52 19.89 -5.04 -6.56
C HIS A 52 18.86 -5.95 -5.87
N PHE A 53 17.64 -5.43 -5.69
CA PHE A 53 16.48 -6.21 -5.29
C PHE A 53 15.87 -6.93 -6.49
N GLU A 54 15.16 -8.03 -6.23
CA GLU A 54 14.28 -8.64 -7.23
C GLU A 54 13.30 -7.60 -7.75
N ARG A 55 13.08 -7.56 -9.07
CA ARG A 55 12.10 -6.68 -9.68
C ARG A 55 10.83 -7.46 -9.99
N ALA A 56 9.72 -7.01 -9.45
CA ALA A 56 8.43 -7.66 -9.57
C ALA A 56 7.29 -6.63 -9.48
N PRO A 57 6.09 -6.88 -10.02
CA PRO A 57 4.96 -5.97 -9.85
C PRO A 57 4.56 -5.86 -8.37
N ILE A 58 3.74 -4.86 -8.03
CA ILE A 58 3.20 -4.69 -6.67
C ILE A 58 2.33 -5.91 -6.30
N CYS A 59 1.49 -6.34 -7.24
CA CYS A 59 0.53 -7.44 -7.05
C CYS A 59 0.65 -8.41 -8.23
N ASN A 60 0.30 -9.68 -8.01
CA ASN A 60 0.20 -10.66 -9.10
C ASN A 60 -1.10 -10.54 -9.90
N ASP A 61 -2.04 -9.74 -9.38
CA ASP A 61 -3.32 -9.35 -9.97
C ASP A 61 -3.40 -7.83 -10.15
N GLN A 62 -4.59 -7.33 -10.51
CA GLN A 62 -4.81 -5.89 -10.67
C GLN A 62 -4.78 -5.18 -9.30
N PRO A 63 -3.81 -4.27 -9.06
CA PRO A 63 -3.77 -3.52 -7.82
C PRO A 63 -4.94 -2.54 -7.70
N SER A 64 -5.50 -2.41 -6.49
CA SER A 64 -6.46 -1.36 -6.14
C SER A 64 -5.79 -0.36 -5.20
N ILE A 65 -5.71 0.90 -5.59
CA ILE A 65 -5.15 1.94 -4.72
C ILE A 65 -6.11 2.24 -3.55
N LEU A 66 -5.60 2.14 -2.33
CA LEU A 66 -6.37 2.35 -1.10
C LEU A 66 -6.00 3.67 -0.43
N TYR A 67 -4.72 4.03 -0.49
CA TYR A 67 -4.20 5.25 0.11
C TYR A 67 -2.96 5.74 -0.62
N ALA A 68 -2.80 7.05 -0.66
CA ALA A 68 -1.60 7.72 -1.14
C ALA A 68 -1.20 8.81 -0.15
N TRP A 69 0.10 8.88 0.12
CA TRP A 69 0.73 9.91 0.91
C TRP A 69 1.86 10.54 0.13
N GLY A 70 2.04 11.85 0.27
CA GLY A 70 3.14 12.59 -0.33
C GLY A 70 3.77 13.58 0.64
N ARG A 71 5.08 13.77 0.50
CA ARG A 71 5.83 14.77 1.26
C ARG A 71 5.21 16.16 1.03
N ASN A 72 4.95 16.88 2.12
CA ASN A 72 4.32 18.21 2.13
C ASN A 72 2.89 18.26 1.55
N ALA A 73 2.27 17.11 1.26
CA ALA A 73 0.84 17.07 0.94
C ALA A 73 0.02 17.23 2.24
N PRO A 74 -1.18 17.84 2.17
CA PRO A 74 -2.11 17.86 3.29
C PRO A 74 -2.46 16.44 3.77
N GLU A 75 -2.81 16.31 5.04
CA GLU A 75 -3.29 15.05 5.59
C GLU A 75 -4.64 14.66 4.96
N LEU A 76 -4.79 13.39 4.59
CA LEU A 76 -6.06 12.87 4.12
C LEU A 76 -6.97 12.60 5.33
N HIS A 77 -8.03 13.39 5.44
CA HIS A 77 -9.12 13.11 6.37
C HIS A 77 -10.23 12.36 5.64
N LEU A 78 -10.50 11.12 6.07
CA LEU A 78 -11.69 10.41 5.62
C LEU A 78 -12.91 11.00 6.32
N PRO A 79 -13.97 11.40 5.58
CA PRO A 79 -15.22 11.83 6.17
C PRO A 79 -15.80 10.76 7.10
N GLU A 80 -16.46 11.19 8.17
CA GLU A 80 -17.13 10.28 9.08
C GLU A 80 -18.20 9.44 8.34
N GLY A 81 -18.21 8.13 8.58
CA GLY A 81 -19.09 7.18 7.89
C GLY A 81 -18.60 6.73 6.51
N LEU A 82 -17.54 7.33 5.95
CA LEU A 82 -16.90 6.82 4.73
C LEU A 82 -15.89 5.74 5.09
N THR A 83 -16.19 4.49 4.73
CA THR A 83 -15.29 3.35 4.94
C THR A 83 -14.99 2.66 3.62
N HIS A 84 -13.73 2.32 3.38
CA HIS A 84 -13.38 1.39 2.31
C HIS A 84 -13.60 -0.05 2.81
N LYS A 85 -14.56 -0.75 2.21
CA LYS A 85 -14.74 -2.19 2.43
C LYS A 85 -13.58 -2.95 1.81
N LEU A 86 -12.90 -3.75 2.61
CA LEU A 86 -11.87 -4.65 2.15
C LEU A 86 -12.50 -5.95 1.65
N LYS A 87 -12.21 -6.32 0.41
CA LYS A 87 -12.53 -7.63 -0.18
C LYS A 87 -11.26 -8.41 -0.55
N LEU A 88 -10.11 -7.94 -0.09
CA LEU A 88 -8.78 -8.33 -0.56
C LEU A 88 -8.00 -8.92 0.61
N ASN A 89 -7.18 -9.93 0.32
CA ASN A 89 -6.51 -10.73 1.34
C ASN A 89 -5.22 -10.07 1.84
N HIS A 90 -4.64 -9.20 1.00
CA HIS A 90 -3.33 -8.60 1.24
C HIS A 90 -3.35 -7.08 1.05
N LEU A 91 -2.67 -6.39 1.95
CA LEU A 91 -2.33 -4.97 1.88
C LEU A 91 -0.82 -4.84 1.67
N LEU A 92 -0.42 -4.11 0.62
CA LEU A 92 0.97 -3.93 0.18
C LEU A 92 1.29 -2.46 -0.02
N MET A 93 2.52 -2.07 0.32
CA MET A 93 3.00 -0.68 0.33
C MET A 93 4.32 -0.56 -0.43
#